data_AF-J3CJV5-F1
#
_entry.id   AF-J3CJV5-F1
#
_cell.length_a   1.000
_cell.length_b   1.000
_cell.length_c   1.000
_cell.angle_alpha   90.00
_cell.angle_beta   90.00
_cell.angle_gamma   90.00
#
_symmetry.space_group_name_H-M   'P 1'
#
loop_
_entity.id
_entity.type
_entity.pdbx_description
1 polymer ?
#
loop_
_entity_poly.entity_id
_entity_poly.type
_entity_poly.pdbx_seq_one_letter_code
_entity_poly.pdbx_strand_id
1 'polypeptide(L)'
;MIGLIPGLLIVFFILNKKGASCSGYLPNSRVIAETLSKDFKYSDSFKAEMNTYRINEKFLKDEIITNGKVDFDRSHAQKKPCPDYLLIYPKENPTYEITFEKCEETVTLNDLKKLK
;
A
#
# COMPACT_ATOMS: atom_id res chain seq x y z
N MET A 1 13.85 39.84 3.24
CA MET A 1 12.56 39.15 3.46
C MET A 1 11.44 39.60 2.50
N ILE A 2 11.73 40.21 1.34
CA ILE A 2 10.70 40.76 0.42
C ILE A 2 10.43 39.83 -0.79
N GLY A 3 11.27 38.82 -1.04
CA GLY A 3 11.09 37.85 -2.14
C GLY A 3 10.38 36.53 -1.79
N LEU A 4 10.29 36.17 -0.50
CA LEU A 4 9.65 34.91 -0.06
C LEU A 4 8.12 34.96 -0.22
N ILE A 5 7.54 36.14 0.07
CA ILE A 5 6.09 36.36 0.05
C ILE A 5 5.50 36.23 -1.37
N PRO A 6 6.04 36.89 -2.41
CA PRO A 6 5.52 36.71 -3.77
C PRO A 6 5.79 35.31 -4.35
N GLY A 7 6.92 34.68 -4.00
CA GLY A 7 7.22 33.31 -4.43
C GLY A 7 6.25 32.27 -3.89
N LEU A 8 5.84 32.40 -2.61
CA LEU A 8 4.89 31.50 -1.96
C LEU A 8 3.49 31.57 -2.62
N LEU A 9 3.05 32.76 -3.01
CA LEU A 9 1.74 32.95 -3.67
C LEU A 9 1.66 32.26 -5.04
N ILE A 10 2.74 32.28 -5.82
CA ILE A 10 2.81 31.60 -7.12
C ILE A 10 2.74 30.08 -6.93
N VAL A 11 3.47 29.54 -5.94
CA VAL A 11 3.45 28.10 -5.61
C VAL A 11 2.05 27.66 -5.18
N PHE A 12 1.39 28.41 -4.29
CA PHE A 12 0.02 28.11 -3.87
C PHE A 12 -0.99 28.15 -5.03
N PHE A 13 -0.84 29.07 -5.98
CA PHE A 13 -1.73 29.12 -7.16
C PHE A 13 -1.54 27.93 -8.10
N ILE A 14 -0.29 27.46 -8.29
CA ILE A 14 0.01 26.29 -9.11
C ILE A 14 -0.46 25.01 -8.42
N LEU A 15 -0.25 24.88 -7.10
CA LEU A 15 -0.69 23.73 -6.29
C LEU A 15 -2.22 23.66 -6.11
N ASN A 16 -2.94 24.77 -6.18
CA ASN A 16 -4.41 24.78 -6.12
C ASN A 16 -5.08 24.45 -7.46
N LYS A 17 -4.40 24.67 -8.60
CA LYS A 17 -4.99 24.46 -9.94
C LYS A 17 -4.97 23.01 -10.45
N LYS A 18 -4.06 22.19 -9.93
CA LYS A 18 -4.15 20.74 -10.04
C LYS A 18 -4.49 20.27 -8.64
N GLY A 19 -5.47 19.39 -8.48
CA GLY A 19 -5.64 18.67 -7.22
C GLY A 19 -4.39 17.84 -6.93
N ALA A 20 -3.33 18.50 -6.47
CA ALA A 20 -2.09 17.93 -6.01
C ALA A 20 -2.41 17.26 -4.68
N SER A 21 -3.22 16.20 -4.76
CA SER A 21 -3.19 15.18 -3.75
C SER A 21 -1.72 14.79 -3.66
N CYS A 22 -1.12 14.98 -2.48
CA CYS A 22 0.17 14.42 -2.13
C CYS A 22 0.04 12.89 -2.06
N SER A 23 -0.55 12.27 -3.08
CA SER A 23 -0.99 10.90 -3.13
C SER A 23 0.19 9.95 -3.12
N GLY A 24 1.41 10.40 -3.40
CA GLY A 24 2.64 9.61 -3.19
C GLY A 24 3.34 9.83 -1.84
N TYR A 25 2.92 10.82 -1.04
CA TYR A 25 3.63 11.21 0.19
C TYR A 25 2.93 10.72 1.47
N LEU A 26 1.67 10.31 1.37
CA LEU A 26 0.96 9.72 2.50
C LEU A 26 1.49 8.32 2.79
N PRO A 27 1.67 7.93 4.08
CA PRO A 27 2.30 6.66 4.44
C PRO A 27 1.68 5.44 3.74
N ASN A 28 0.35 5.38 3.64
CA ASN A 28 -0.38 4.28 3.01
C ASN A 28 0.01 4.10 1.54
N SER A 29 -0.10 5.16 0.75
CA SER A 29 0.14 5.10 -0.68
C SER A 29 1.60 4.91 -1.03
N ARG A 30 2.52 5.40 -0.18
CA ARG A 30 3.94 5.07 -0.28
C ARG A 30 4.18 3.57 -0.13
N VAL A 31 3.59 2.93 0.89
CA VAL A 31 3.72 1.47 1.08
C VAL A 31 3.14 0.72 -0.12
N ILE A 32 1.96 1.11 -0.62
CA ILE A 32 1.34 0.48 -1.80
C ILE A 32 2.25 0.61 -3.03
N ALA A 33 2.73 1.81 -3.34
CA ALA A 33 3.57 2.06 -4.51
C ALA A 33 4.89 1.27 -4.45
N GLU A 34 5.57 1.29 -3.30
CA GLU A 34 6.81 0.53 -3.11
C GLU A 34 6.58 -0.99 -3.11
N THR A 35 5.38 -1.46 -2.73
CA THR A 35 5.03 -2.89 -2.77
C THR A 35 4.81 -3.33 -4.22
N LEU A 36 4.06 -2.56 -5.00
CA LEU A 36 3.75 -2.87 -6.40
C LEU A 36 4.98 -2.77 -7.32
N SER A 37 6.03 -2.05 -6.92
CA SER A 37 7.27 -1.91 -7.68
C SER A 37 8.29 -3.04 -7.46
N LYS A 38 7.97 -4.06 -6.65
CA LYS A 38 8.88 -5.13 -6.24
C LYS A 38 8.46 -6.49 -6.80
N ASP A 39 9.39 -7.45 -6.74
CA ASP A 39 9.12 -8.82 -7.15
C ASP A 39 8.27 -9.56 -6.12
N PHE A 40 7.14 -10.11 -6.55
CA PHE A 40 6.19 -10.80 -5.69
C PHE A 40 6.59 -12.25 -5.48
N LYS A 41 6.66 -12.65 -4.21
CA LYS A 41 6.75 -14.03 -3.75
C LYS A 41 5.50 -14.34 -2.95
N TYR A 42 5.02 -15.58 -3.07
CA TYR A 42 3.82 -16.02 -2.38
C TYR A 42 4.17 -17.29 -1.59
N SER A 43 3.84 -17.29 -0.30
CA SER A 43 3.89 -18.51 0.50
C SER A 43 2.90 -19.54 -0.05
N ASP A 44 3.12 -20.81 0.28
CA ASP A 44 2.22 -21.88 -0.16
C ASP A 44 0.82 -21.75 0.45
N SER A 45 0.73 -21.26 1.70
CA SER A 45 -0.56 -20.92 2.34
C SER A 45 -1.26 -19.80 1.58
N PHE A 46 -0.56 -18.73 1.23
CA PHE A 46 -1.15 -17.62 0.48
C PHE A 46 -1.70 -18.06 -0.87
N LYS A 47 -0.95 -18.89 -1.61
CA LYS A 47 -1.41 -19.47 -2.89
C LYS A 47 -2.64 -20.35 -2.70
N ALA A 48 -2.68 -21.16 -1.64
CA ALA A 48 -3.83 -22.00 -1.33
C ALA A 48 -5.09 -21.14 -1.07
N GLU A 49 -4.97 -20.08 -0.28
CA GLU A 49 -6.07 -19.16 0.02
C GLU A 49 -6.52 -18.38 -1.22
N MET A 50 -5.59 -17.94 -2.08
CA MET A 50 -5.93 -17.35 -3.38
C MET A 50 -6.79 -18.29 -4.22
N ASN A 51 -6.43 -19.57 -4.28
CA ASN A 51 -7.20 -20.58 -5.01
C ASN A 51 -8.59 -20.80 -4.38
N THR A 52 -8.66 -20.91 -3.04
CA THR A 52 -9.91 -21.07 -2.29
C THR A 52 -10.88 -19.91 -2.54
N TYR A 53 -10.38 -18.67 -2.54
CA TYR A 53 -11.19 -17.47 -2.75
C TYR A 53 -11.31 -17.05 -4.22
N ARG A 54 -10.73 -17.83 -5.15
CA ARG A 54 -10.68 -17.54 -6.60
C ARG A 54 -10.10 -16.16 -6.92
N ILE A 55 -9.09 -15.75 -6.14
CA ILE A 55 -8.33 -14.52 -6.35
C ILE A 55 -7.18 -14.84 -7.31
N ASN A 56 -7.14 -14.15 -8.46
CA ASN A 56 -6.00 -14.21 -9.38
C ASN A 56 -5.03 -13.05 -9.11
N GLU A 57 -3.81 -13.16 -9.64
CA GLU A 57 -2.76 -12.16 -9.41
C GLU A 57 -3.13 -10.75 -9.90
N LYS A 58 -3.88 -10.65 -11.01
CA LYS A 58 -4.33 -9.38 -11.55
C LYS A 58 -5.27 -8.68 -10.56
N PHE A 59 -6.28 -9.39 -10.06
CA PHE A 59 -7.22 -8.86 -9.07
C PHE A 59 -6.50 -8.51 -7.75
N LEU A 60 -5.56 -9.34 -7.32
CA LEU A 60 -4.77 -9.08 -6.14
C LEU A 60 -3.98 -7.75 -6.26
N LYS A 61 -3.28 -7.53 -7.37
CA LYS A 61 -2.45 -6.33 -7.55
C LYS A 61 -3.29 -5.09 -7.86
N ASP A 62 -4.18 -5.19 -8.85
CA ASP A 62 -4.90 -4.04 -9.41
C ASP A 62 -6.06 -3.60 -8.53
N GLU A 63 -6.64 -4.51 -7.74
CA GLU A 63 -7.77 -4.20 -6.86
C GLU A 63 -7.36 -4.23 -5.39
N ILE A 64 -6.94 -5.39 -4.87
CA ILE A 64 -6.75 -5.57 -3.43
C ILE A 64 -5.61 -4.69 -2.90
N ILE A 65 -4.42 -4.78 -3.49
CA ILE A 65 -3.24 -4.03 -3.02
C ILE A 65 -3.37 -2.55 -3.37
N THR A 66 -3.73 -2.24 -4.62
CA THR A 66 -3.84 -0.85 -5.11
C THR A 66 -4.85 -0.03 -4.31
N ASN A 67 -6.00 -0.61 -3.97
CA ASN A 67 -7.08 0.08 -3.27
C ASN A 67 -7.16 -0.30 -1.78
N GLY A 68 -6.16 -1.02 -1.27
CA GLY A 68 -6.08 -1.45 0.12
C GLY A 68 -5.75 -0.32 1.09
N LYS A 69 -6.00 -0.57 2.38
CA LYS A 69 -5.53 0.28 3.47
C LYS A 69 -4.56 -0.51 4.35
N VAL A 70 -3.36 0.02 4.53
CA VAL A 70 -2.37 -0.45 5.47
C VAL A 70 -2.81 -0.09 6.88
N ASP A 71 -2.86 -1.09 7.75
CA ASP A 71 -3.12 -0.94 9.17
C ASP A 71 -1.77 -0.78 9.89
N PHE A 72 -1.34 0.48 10.06
CA PHE A 72 -0.04 0.79 10.68
C PHE A 72 0.02 0.43 12.17
N ASP A 73 -1.13 0.33 12.84
CA ASP A 73 -1.19 -0.04 14.26
C ASP A 73 -0.87 -1.53 14.45
N ARG A 74 -1.15 -2.34 13.43
CA ARG A 74 -0.87 -3.80 13.40
C ARG A 74 0.32 -4.16 12.52
N SER A 75 1.06 -3.18 12.01
CA SER A 75 2.23 -3.37 11.14
C SER A 75 3.53 -3.00 11.86
N HIS A 76 4.64 -3.66 11.53
CA HIS A 76 5.96 -3.31 12.03
C HIS A 76 6.81 -2.61 10.95
N ALA A 77 6.41 -1.39 10.60
CA ALA A 77 7.03 -0.60 9.52
C ALA A 77 8.53 -0.31 9.71
N GLN A 78 9.06 -0.43 10.94
CA GLN A 78 10.46 -0.17 11.28
C GLN A 78 11.30 -1.45 11.45
N LYS A 79 10.69 -2.63 11.31
CA LYS A 79 11.38 -3.92 11.43
C LYS A 79 12.45 -4.05 10.35
N LYS A 80 13.61 -4.60 10.73
CA LYS A 80 14.73 -4.91 9.83
C LYS A 80 14.98 -6.42 9.82
N PRO A 81 15.44 -7.01 8.70
CA PRO A 81 15.76 -6.34 7.43
C PRO A 81 14.53 -5.98 6.59
N CYS A 82 13.39 -6.64 6.83
CA CYS A 82 12.15 -6.42 6.08
C CYS A 82 11.04 -5.97 7.02
N PRO A 83 10.48 -4.77 6.82
CA PRO A 83 9.24 -4.37 7.44
C PRO A 83 8.09 -5.32 7.09
N ASP A 84 7.25 -5.63 8.07
CA ASP A 84 5.99 -6.34 7.85
C ASP A 84 4.80 -5.38 7.92
N TYR A 85 3.81 -5.68 7.09
CA TYR A 85 2.61 -4.88 6.94
C TYR A 85 1.37 -5.76 6.94
N LEU A 86 0.31 -5.18 7.48
CA LEU A 86 -1.03 -5.69 7.38
C LEU A 86 -1.85 -4.76 6.50
N LEU A 87 -2.48 -5.31 5.46
CA LEU A 87 -3.34 -4.59 4.54
C LEU A 87 -4.75 -5.17 4.62
N ILE A 88 -5.73 -4.29 4.72
CA ILE A 88 -7.15 -4.61 4.66
C ILE A 88 -7.77 -4.10 3.38
N TYR A 89 -8.69 -4.88 2.80
CA TYR A 89 -9.43 -4.51 1.61
C TYR A 89 -10.86 -5.07 1.63
N PRO A 90 -11.88 -4.30 1.17
CA PRO A 90 -11.81 -2.86 0.91
C PRO A 90 -11.56 -2.05 2.19
N LYS A 91 -11.17 -0.78 2.04
CA LYS A 91 -10.92 0.11 3.19
C LYS A 91 -12.13 0.21 4.14
N GLU A 92 -13.31 0.37 3.55
CA GLU A 92 -14.58 0.43 4.28
C GLU A 92 -15.21 -0.96 4.27
N ASN A 93 -15.57 -1.50 5.43
CA ASN A 93 -16.09 -2.86 5.59
C ASN A 93 -15.16 -3.97 5.01
N PRO A 94 -13.98 -4.20 5.61
CA PRO A 94 -12.98 -5.14 5.10
C PRO A 94 -13.50 -6.56 4.93
N THR A 95 -13.15 -7.16 3.79
CA THR A 95 -13.45 -8.56 3.44
C THR A 95 -12.20 -9.40 3.48
N TYR A 96 -11.05 -8.82 3.14
CA TYR A 96 -9.76 -9.50 3.10
C TYR A 96 -8.75 -8.78 4.00
N GLU A 97 -7.91 -9.59 4.62
CA GLU A 97 -6.72 -9.17 5.37
C GLU A 97 -5.52 -9.90 4.78
N ILE A 98 -4.48 -9.15 4.42
CA ILE A 98 -3.22 -9.67 3.88
C ILE A 98 -2.10 -9.26 4.80
N THR A 99 -1.25 -10.21 5.17
CA THR A 99 0.05 -9.92 5.80
C THR A 99 1.17 -10.17 4.82
N PHE A 100 2.12 -9.25 4.77
CA PHE A 100 3.25 -9.34 3.85
C PHE A 100 4.50 -8.69 4.43
N GLU A 101 5.65 -9.20 4.02
CA GLU A 101 6.95 -8.60 4.29
C GLU A 101 7.47 -7.90 3.05
N LYS A 102 7.92 -6.65 3.19
CA LYS A 102 8.47 -5.84 2.11
C LYS A 102 9.98 -5.68 2.31
N CYS A 103 10.76 -6.48 1.62
CA CYS A 103 12.22 -6.39 1.60
C CYS A 103 12.71 -5.38 0.54
N GLU A 104 14.02 -5.27 0.37
CA GLU A 104 14.64 -4.32 -0.57
C GLU A 104 14.24 -4.59 -2.03
N GLU A 105 14.21 -5.85 -2.46
CA GLU A 105 13.89 -6.21 -3.86
C GLU A 105 12.55 -6.96 -4.00
N THR A 106 12.11 -7.61 -2.93
CA THR A 106 10.99 -8.55 -2.98
C THR A 106 9.91 -8.21 -1.96
N VAL A 107 8.68 -8.62 -2.28
CA VAL A 107 7.54 -8.63 -1.37
C VAL A 107 7.12 -10.08 -1.21
N THR A 108 7.08 -10.57 0.02
CA THR A 108 6.59 -11.92 0.32
C THR A 108 5.21 -11.81 0.94
N LEU A 109 4.20 -12.30 0.22
CA LEU A 109 2.83 -12.39 0.71
C LEU A 109 2.69 -13.67 1.54
N ASN A 110 2.45 -13.49 2.84
CA ASN A 110 2.56 -14.55 3.83
C ASN A 110 1.21 -15.20 4.12
N ASP A 111 0.17 -14.38 4.28
CA ASP A 111 -1.16 -14.85 4.67
C ASP A 111 -2.27 -14.01 4.05
N LEU A 112 -3.36 -14.67 3.65
CA LEU A 112 -4.58 -14.08 3.10
C LEU A 112 -5.78 -14.64 3.85
N LYS A 113 -6.45 -13.79 4.64
CA LYS A 113 -7.64 -14.18 5.39
C LYS A 113 -8.87 -13.53 4.81
N LYS A 114 -9.96 -14.29 4.75
CA LYS A 114 -11.29 -13.75 4.55
C LYS A 114 -11.92 -13.45 5.91
N LEU A 115 -12.34 -12.20 6.12
CA LEU A 115 -12.90 -11.72 7.38
C LEU A 115 -14.42 -11.97 7.48
N LYS A 116 -15.08 -12.24 6.35
CA LYS A 116 -16.53 -12.44 6.21
C LYS A 116 -16.87 -13.48 5.15
#